data_AF-A0A3D8HN09-F1
#
_entry.id   AF-A0A3D8HN09-F1
#
_cell.length_a   1.000
_cell.length_b   1.000
_cell.length_c   1.000
_cell.angle_alpha   90.00
_cell.angle_beta   90.00
_cell.angle_gamma   90.00
#
_symmetry.space_group_name_H-M   'P 1'
#
loop_
_entity.id
_entity.type
_entity.pdbx_description
1 polymer ?
#
loop_
_entity_poly.entity_id
_entity_poly.type
_entity_poly.pdbx_seq_one_letter_code
_entity_poly.pdbx_strand_id
1 'polypeptide(L)' 'MTTLLSVIYTKASDYKICNSCGCFNFYDRDFCHECGETSFDDSLERVQDETRREIDFYFDECGYDWEEVMNLEIGI' A
#
# COMPACT_ATOMS: atom_id res chain seq x y z
N MET A 1 2.52 11.71 -1.32
CA MET A 1 1.41 11.76 -2.30
C MET A 1 0.37 10.77 -1.82
N THR A 2 -0.86 10.73 -2.32
CA THR A 2 -1.84 9.70 -1.90
C THR A 2 -2.48 9.03 -3.12
N THR A 3 -3.00 7.83 -2.92
CA THR A 3 -3.84 7.10 -3.89
C THR A 3 -4.93 6.33 -3.16
N LEU A 4 -5.95 5.87 -3.87
CA LEU A 4 -7.00 5.06 -3.25
C LEU A 4 -6.52 3.62 -3.03
N LEU A 5 -6.92 3.02 -1.91
CA LEU A 5 -6.64 1.62 -1.60
C LEU A 5 -7.18 0.67 -2.69
N SER A 6 -8.33 1.01 -3.31
CA SER A 6 -8.86 0.28 -4.48
C SER A 6 -7.94 0.30 -5.70
N VAL A 7 -7.17 1.38 -5.91
CA VAL A 7 -6.21 1.46 -7.02
C VAL A 7 -5.04 0.53 -6.75
N ILE A 8 -4.52 0.50 -5.51
CA ILE A 8 -3.46 -0.44 -5.11
C ILE A 8 -3.95 -1.88 -5.25
N TYR A 9 -5.15 -2.18 -4.74
CA TYR A 9 -5.76 -3.51 -4.82
C TYR A 9 -5.91 -4.00 -6.28
N THR A 10 -6.32 -3.12 -7.20
CA THR A 10 -6.54 -3.50 -8.60
C THR A 10 -5.27 -3.48 -9.45
N LYS A 11 -4.26 -2.67 -9.08
CA LYS A 11 -3.02 -2.47 -9.84
C LYS A 11 -1.78 -2.72 -8.98
N ALA A 12 -1.77 -3.79 -8.20
CA ALA A 12 -0.67 -4.08 -7.26
C ALA A 12 0.72 -4.11 -7.92
N SER A 13 0.83 -4.47 -9.22
CA SER A 13 2.09 -4.44 -9.97
C SER A 13 2.70 -3.05 -10.20
N ASP A 14 1.91 -1.98 -10.03
CA ASP A 14 2.39 -0.60 -10.17
C ASP A 14 3.07 -0.10 -8.88
N TYR A 15 3.12 -0.94 -7.83
CA TYR A 15 3.62 -0.58 -6.52
C TYR A 15 4.71 -1.55 -6.03
N LYS A 16 5.43 -1.10 -5.00
CA LYS A 16 6.40 -1.87 -4.22
C LYS A 16 6.35 -1.46 -2.75
N ILE A 17 6.81 -2.34 -1.87
CA ILE A 17 6.81 -2.11 -0.42
C ILE A 17 8.24 -1.81 0.04
N CYS A 18 8.42 -0.76 0.86
CA CYS A 18 9.71 -0.53 1.47
C CYS A 18 10.01 -1.57 2.55
N ASN A 19 11.18 -2.19 2.48
CA ASN A 19 11.59 -3.19 3.47
C ASN A 19 11.90 -2.58 4.86
N SER A 20 12.12 -1.27 4.93
CA SER A 20 12.47 -0.57 6.17
C SER A 20 11.23 -0.18 6.97
N CYS A 21 10.26 0.49 6.35
CA CYS A 21 9.09 1.03 7.05
C CYS A 21 7.74 0.47 6.58
N GLY A 22 7.70 -0.37 5.55
CA GLY A 22 6.45 -0.95 5.04
C GLY A 22 5.60 -0.02 4.16
N CYS A 23 6.03 1.22 3.90
CA CYS A 23 5.34 2.18 3.04
C CYS A 23 5.11 1.63 1.62
N PHE A 24 3.92 1.84 1.05
CA PHE A 24 3.68 1.64 -0.38
C PHE A 24 4.42 2.71 -1.19
N ASN A 25 4.99 2.34 -2.33
CA ASN A 25 5.63 3.26 -3.27
C ASN A 25 5.29 2.87 -4.68
N PHE A 26 5.32 3.82 -5.62
CA PHE A 26 5.31 3.47 -7.03
C PHE A 26 6.55 2.65 -7.42
N TYR A 27 6.39 1.76 -8.38
CA TYR A 27 7.45 0.89 -8.87
C TYR A 27 8.70 1.67 -9.32
N ASP A 28 8.52 2.86 -9.89
CA ASP A 28 9.55 3.72 -10.48
C ASP A 28 10.26 4.65 -9.48
N ARG A 29 9.84 4.71 -8.21
CA ARG A 29 10.51 5.55 -7.19
C ARG A 29 11.85 4.97 -6.78
N ASP A 30 12.91 5.76 -6.82
CA ASP A 30 14.23 5.33 -6.34
C ASP A 30 14.36 5.30 -4.80
N PHE A 31 13.56 6.10 -4.08
CA PHE A 31 13.62 6.29 -2.62
C PHE A 31 12.21 6.21 -1.99
N CYS A 32 12.05 5.61 -0.80
CA CYS A 32 10.72 5.56 -0.15
C CYS A 32 10.29 6.98 0.16
N HIS A 33 9.05 7.31 -0.18
CA HIS A 33 8.48 8.63 0.06
C HIS A 33 8.39 9.00 1.55
N GLU A 34 8.35 8.01 2.43
CA GLU A 34 8.23 8.18 3.88
C GLU A 34 9.59 8.21 4.59
N CYS A 35 10.44 7.19 4.40
CA CYS A 35 11.70 7.07 5.14
C CYS A 35 12.98 7.37 4.34
N GLY A 36 12.89 7.52 3.02
CA GLY A 36 14.04 7.83 2.15
C GLY A 36 14.97 6.65 1.83
N GLU A 37 14.71 5.45 2.36
CA GLU A 37 15.50 4.25 2.05
C GLU A 37 15.27 3.75 0.62
N THR A 38 16.24 3.01 0.09
CA THR A 38 16.23 2.50 -1.30
C THR A 38 15.95 1.00 -1.40
N SER A 39 15.78 0.31 -0.26
CA SER A 39 15.46 -1.11 -0.23
C SER A 39 13.95 -1.35 -0.33
N PHE A 40 13.55 -2.06 -1.37
CA PHE A 40 12.15 -2.39 -1.64
C PHE A 40 11.99 -3.88 -1.93
N ASP A 41 10.77 -4.36 -1.73
CA ASP A 41 10.25 -5.61 -2.26
C ASP A 41 9.15 -5.26 -3.26
N ASP A 42 9.42 -5.54 -4.53
CA ASP A 42 8.55 -5.29 -5.68
C ASP A 42 7.80 -6.56 -6.13
N SER A 43 7.83 -7.63 -5.33
CA SER A 43 7.04 -8.81 -5.63
C SER A 43 5.55 -8.51 -5.49
N LEU A 44 4.77 -9.02 -6.45
CA LEU A 44 3.33 -8.87 -6.47
C LEU A 44 2.68 -9.40 -5.18
N GLU A 45 3.19 -10.54 -4.68
CA GLU A 45 2.73 -11.17 -3.45
C GLU A 45 2.88 -10.23 -2.24
N ARG A 46 4.05 -9.59 -2.09
CA ARG A 46 4.30 -8.65 -0.99
C ARG A 46 3.32 -7.48 -0.99
N VAL A 47 3.08 -6.87 -2.15
CA VAL A 47 2.15 -5.73 -2.27
C VAL A 47 0.72 -6.17 -1.95
N GLN A 48 0.29 -7.35 -2.44
CA GLN A 48 -1.04 -7.88 -2.15
C GLN A 48 -1.23 -8.20 -0.67
N ASP A 49 -0.21 -8.74 -0.02
CA ASP A 49 -0.23 -9.03 1.41
C ASP A 49 -0.34 -7.77 2.26
N GLU A 50 0.45 -6.73 1.97
CA GLU A 50 0.30 -5.44 2.67
C GLU A 50 -1.04 -4.77 2.37
N THR A 51 -1.52 -4.85 1.12
CA THR A 51 -2.86 -4.32 0.78
C THR A 51 -3.94 -5.02 1.59
N ARG A 52 -3.84 -6.34 1.77
CA ARG A 52 -4.78 -7.10 2.59
C ARG A 52 -4.70 -6.69 4.06
N ARG A 53 -3.50 -6.46 4.61
CA ARG A 53 -3.35 -6.00 6.00
C ARG A 53 -3.99 -4.64 6.25
N GLU A 54 -3.84 -3.70 5.31
CA GLU A 54 -4.53 -2.41 5.40
C GLU A 54 -6.06 -2.62 5.39
N ILE A 55 -6.57 -3.41 4.44
CA ILE A 55 -7.99 -3.75 4.36
C ILE A 55 -8.48 -4.34 5.69
N ASP A 56 -7.83 -5.40 6.17
CA ASP A 56 -8.21 -6.10 7.40
C ASP A 56 -8.17 -5.16 8.62
N PHE A 57 -7.15 -4.29 8.71
CA PHE A 57 -7.07 -3.29 9.79
C PHE A 57 -8.28 -2.35 9.80
N TYR A 58 -8.65 -1.76 8.66
CA TYR A 58 -9.78 -0.83 8.63
C TYR A 58 -11.13 -1.54 8.81
N PHE A 59 -11.27 -2.76 8.31
CA PHE A 59 -12.47 -3.57 8.56
C PHE A 59 -12.63 -3.93 10.04
N ASP A 60 -11.61 -4.55 10.63
CA ASP A 60 -11.73 -5.18 11.94
C ASP A 60 -11.51 -4.19 13.08
N GLU A 61 -10.54 -3.27 12.95
CA GLU A 61 -10.16 -2.35 14.02
C GLU A 61 -10.88 -1.00 13.93
N CYS A 62 -11.24 -0.56 12.72
CA CYS A 62 -11.94 0.71 12.50
C CYS A 62 -13.44 0.55 12.22
N GLY A 63 -13.91 -0.67 11.92
CA GLY A 63 -15.32 -0.98 11.67
C GLY A 63 -15.85 -0.45 10.34
N TYR A 64 -14.96 -0.20 9.37
CA TYR A 64 -15.33 0.30 8.05
C TYR A 64 -15.95 -0.83 7.23
N ASP A 65 -16.84 -0.48 6.30
CA ASP A 65 -17.32 -1.40 5.27
C ASP A 65 -16.43 -1.41 4.01
N TRP A 66 -16.76 -2.27 3.04
CA TRP A 66 -15.99 -2.40 1.81
C TRP A 66 -15.92 -1.12 0.98
N GLU A 67 -17.02 -0.37 0.89
CA GLU A 67 -17.05 0.86 0.11
C GLU A 67 -16.21 1.94 0.78
N GLU A 68 -16.27 2.03 2.10
CA GLU A 68 -15.44 2.93 2.89
C GLU A 68 -13.95 2.59 2.74
N VAL A 69 -13.57 1.32 2.93
CA VAL A 69 -12.17 0.86 2.82
C VAL A 69 -11.62 1.10 1.40
N MET A 70 -12.37 0.79 0.36
CA MET A 70 -11.91 0.97 -1.03
C MET A 70 -11.72 2.44 -1.44
N ASN A 71 -12.34 3.38 -0.71
CA ASN A 71 -12.23 4.82 -0.92
C ASN A 71 -11.22 5.50 0.03
N LEU A 72 -10.48 4.74 0.85
CA LEU A 72 -9.41 5.28 1.69
C LEU A 72 -8.22 5.76 0.86
N GLU A 73 -7.70 6.93 1.21
CA GLU A 73 -6.43 7.44 0.68
C GLU A 73 -5.24 6.89 1.47
N ILE A 74 -4.30 6.25 0.78
CA ILE A 74 -3.06 5.68 1.32
C ILE A 74 -1.87 6.50 0.83
N GLY A 75 -0.89 6.74 1.71
CA GLY A 75 0.35 7.46 1.40
C GLY A 75 1.29 6.70 0.47
N ILE A 76 1.81 7.39 -0.55
CA ILE A 76 2.74 6.88 -1.58
C ILE A 76 3.80 7.90 -2.06
#